data_AF-A0A1G7AVQ3-F1
#
_entry.id   AF-A0A1G7AVQ3-F1
#
_cell.length_a   1.000
_cell.length_b   1.000
_cell.length_c   1.000
_cell.angle_alpha   90.00
_cell.angle_beta   90.00
_cell.angle_gamma   90.00
#
_symmetry.space_group_name_H-M   'P 1'
#
loop_
_entity.id
_entity.type
_entity.pdbx_description
1 polymer ?
#
loop_
_entity_poly.entity_id
_entity_poly.type
_entity_poly.pdbx_seq_one_letter_code
_entity_poly.pdbx_strand_id
1 'polypeptide(L)'
;MAEYKLFYLLLGCTPPGRHTEQHDVFFGIGDELATLIPDIQRFWPEANGKIHIDAWREVAAVDGYRVRVEARADRDLQQEQLFFINLGGYLPGSFEEYHHKLITIAGSMGAAVQRAKQTAFYKDYNAAAKAGSHIDNKYGVDVDDVCNVEDILPGYQKKRFMLTLTKEEGLTEDAVGIGYLKLDQLRGGLV
;
A
#
# COMPACT_ATOMS: atom_id res chain seq x y z
N MET A 1 9.65 -1.96 -25.42
CA MET A 1 10.08 -1.27 -24.19
C MET A 1 9.38 -1.96 -23.05
N ALA A 2 10.05 -2.23 -21.93
CA ALA A 2 9.39 -2.87 -20.79
C ALA A 2 8.29 -1.94 -20.25
N GLU A 3 7.10 -2.49 -20.03
CA GLU A 3 5.98 -1.77 -19.42
C GLU A 3 6.16 -1.83 -17.90
N TYR A 4 6.43 -0.67 -17.29
CA TYR A 4 6.57 -0.57 -15.84
C TYR A 4 5.18 -0.53 -15.18
N LYS A 5 5.09 -1.16 -14.02
CA LYS A 5 3.87 -1.34 -13.24
C LYS A 5 4.11 -0.92 -11.80
N LEU A 6 3.09 -0.39 -11.16
CA LEU A 6 3.09 -0.13 -9.73
C LEU A 6 2.64 -1.40 -9.01
N PHE A 7 3.42 -1.87 -8.06
CA PHE A 7 3.07 -2.98 -7.19
C PHE A 7 2.78 -2.49 -5.78
N TYR A 8 1.77 -3.10 -5.16
CA TYR A 8 1.42 -2.92 -3.75
C TYR A 8 1.56 -4.27 -3.05
N LEU A 9 2.47 -4.35 -2.08
CA LEU A 9 2.84 -5.58 -1.38
C LEU A 9 2.53 -5.49 0.11
N LEU A 10 2.08 -6.60 0.69
CA LEU A 10 2.12 -6.86 2.12
C LEU A 10 3.33 -7.76 2.40
N LEU A 11 4.34 -7.19 3.05
CA LEU A 11 5.56 -7.88 3.43
C LEU A 11 5.44 -8.40 4.86
N GLY A 12 6.01 -9.57 5.12
CA GLY A 12 6.07 -10.18 6.44
C GLY A 12 7.50 -10.55 6.84
N CYS A 13 7.88 -10.28 8.09
CA CYS A 13 9.08 -10.86 8.71
C CYS A 13 9.01 -10.82 10.24
N THR A 14 9.93 -11.53 10.91
CA THR A 14 10.13 -11.43 12.36
C THR A 14 11.53 -10.88 12.63
N PRO A 15 11.67 -9.55 12.86
CA PRO A 15 12.96 -8.95 13.19
C PRO A 15 13.55 -9.51 14.50
N PRO A 16 14.88 -9.49 14.68
CA PRO A 16 15.51 -9.90 15.93
C PRO A 16 14.91 -9.20 17.17
N GLY A 17 14.58 -9.97 18.19
CA GLY A 17 14.00 -9.45 19.43
C GLY A 17 12.48 -9.24 19.40
N ARG A 18 11.79 -9.60 18.31
CA ARG A 18 10.31 -9.65 18.27
C ARG A 18 9.81 -11.05 18.62
N HIS A 19 8.67 -11.11 19.31
CA HIS A 19 8.04 -12.37 19.70
C HIS A 19 7.08 -12.91 18.64
N THR A 20 6.61 -12.03 17.76
CA THR A 20 5.66 -12.35 16.69
C THR A 20 6.14 -11.75 15.38
N GLU A 21 5.59 -12.30 14.30
CA GLU A 21 5.71 -11.75 12.96
C GLU A 21 5.09 -10.36 12.87
N GLN A 22 5.72 -9.53 12.06
CA GLN A 22 5.32 -8.17 11.77
C GLN A 22 5.05 -8.07 10.27
N HIS A 23 4.09 -7.22 9.92
CA HIS A 23 3.76 -6.94 8.53
C HIS A 23 3.87 -5.46 8.25
N ASP A 24 4.31 -5.12 7.05
CA ASP A 24 4.35 -3.74 6.57
C ASP A 24 4.01 -3.68 5.07
N VAL A 25 3.64 -2.49 4.61
CA VAL A 25 3.26 -2.22 3.23
C VAL A 25 4.44 -1.67 2.46
N PHE A 26 4.64 -2.21 1.26
CA PHE A 26 5.62 -1.71 0.32
C PHE A 26 4.98 -1.37 -1.03
N PHE A 27 5.32 -0.20 -1.56
CA PHE A 27 5.04 0.19 -2.93
C PHE A 27 6.33 0.25 -3.73
N GLY A 28 6.33 -0.35 -4.92
CA GLY A 28 7.48 -0.34 -5.81
C GLY A 28 7.08 -0.41 -7.27
N ILE A 29 7.93 0.14 -8.13
CA ILE A 29 7.76 0.13 -9.58
C ILE A 29 8.76 -0.84 -10.22
N GLY A 30 8.23 -1.78 -10.99
CA GLY A 30 9.01 -2.80 -11.71
C GLY A 30 8.29 -3.21 -13.00
N ASP A 31 8.98 -3.88 -13.89
CA ASP A 31 8.39 -4.58 -15.03
C ASP A 31 7.72 -5.91 -14.62
N GLU A 32 8.23 -6.54 -13.56
CA GLU A 32 7.66 -7.73 -12.91
C GLU A 32 7.92 -7.70 -11.40
N LEU A 33 7.18 -8.52 -10.64
CA LEU A 33 7.30 -8.56 -9.17
C LEU A 33 8.74 -8.91 -8.71
N ALA A 34 9.42 -9.79 -9.45
CA ALA A 34 10.77 -10.25 -9.11
C ALA A 34 11.81 -9.12 -9.16
N THR A 35 11.62 -8.08 -9.98
CA THR A 35 12.57 -6.97 -10.05
C THR A 35 12.53 -6.06 -8.83
N LEU A 36 11.52 -6.20 -7.97
CA LEU A 36 11.41 -5.47 -6.70
C LEU A 36 12.23 -6.08 -5.55
N ILE A 37 12.76 -7.29 -5.70
CA ILE A 37 13.52 -7.98 -4.63
C ILE A 37 14.62 -7.10 -4.00
N PRO A 38 15.48 -6.39 -4.77
CA PRO A 38 16.51 -5.55 -4.18
C PRO A 38 15.94 -4.39 -3.35
N ASP A 39 14.78 -3.86 -3.72
CA ASP A 39 14.15 -2.75 -3.00
C ASP A 39 13.41 -3.23 -1.76
N ILE A 40 12.77 -4.40 -1.81
CA ILE A 40 12.19 -5.07 -0.64
C ILE A 40 13.27 -5.29 0.44
N GLN A 41 14.46 -5.74 0.04
CA GLN A 41 15.57 -5.97 0.98
C GLN A 41 16.12 -4.67 1.59
N ARG A 42 16.10 -3.57 0.82
CA ARG A 42 16.50 -2.23 1.31
C ARG A 42 15.45 -1.60 2.21
N PHE A 43 14.17 -1.90 1.96
CA PHE A 43 13.04 -1.41 2.72
C PHE A 43 13.07 -1.95 4.16
N TRP A 44 13.37 -3.24 4.34
CA TRP A 44 13.36 -3.88 5.66
C TRP A 44 14.68 -4.62 5.98
N PRO A 45 15.78 -3.88 6.24
CA PRO A 45 17.10 -4.48 6.46
C PRO A 45 17.16 -5.39 7.69
N GLU A 46 16.35 -5.12 8.72
CA GLU A 46 16.25 -5.91 9.95
C GLU A 46 15.71 -7.31 9.71
N ALA A 47 15.01 -7.54 8.59
CA ALA A 47 14.59 -8.88 8.19
C ALA A 47 15.79 -9.81 7.89
N ASN A 48 16.98 -9.26 7.63
CA ASN A 48 18.20 -10.00 7.34
C ASN A 48 18.00 -11.10 6.27
N GLY A 49 17.28 -10.75 5.21
CA GLY A 49 16.91 -11.65 4.11
C GLY A 49 15.77 -12.64 4.42
N LYS A 50 15.28 -12.71 5.66
CA LYS A 50 14.14 -13.55 6.07
C LYS A 50 12.82 -12.78 5.95
N ILE A 51 12.53 -12.34 4.74
CA ILE A 51 11.30 -11.61 4.39
C ILE A 51 10.51 -12.38 3.34
N HIS A 52 9.19 -12.28 3.39
CA HIS A 52 8.28 -12.88 2.43
C HIS A 52 7.18 -11.88 2.06
N ILE A 53 6.45 -12.20 0.99
CA ILE A 53 5.29 -11.45 0.52
C ILE A 53 4.07 -12.31 0.86
N ASP A 54 3.12 -11.78 1.64
CA ASP A 54 1.87 -12.48 2.00
C ASP A 54 0.72 -12.12 1.06
N ALA A 55 0.76 -10.91 0.52
CA ALA A 55 -0.18 -10.46 -0.48
C ALA A 55 0.49 -9.45 -1.42
N TRP A 56 0.04 -9.43 -2.67
CA TRP A 56 0.47 -8.43 -3.63
C TRP A 56 -0.58 -8.20 -4.71
N ARG A 57 -0.51 -7.04 -5.35
CA ARG A 57 -1.19 -6.79 -6.63
C ARG A 57 -0.40 -5.82 -7.50
N GLU A 58 -0.61 -5.93 -8.80
CA GLU A 58 -0.37 -4.82 -9.73
C GLU A 58 -1.49 -3.80 -9.50
N VAL A 59 -1.15 -2.53 -9.29
CA VAL A 59 -2.12 -1.45 -9.11
C VAL A 59 -2.38 -0.82 -10.46
N ALA A 60 -3.42 -1.30 -11.15
CA ALA A 60 -3.81 -0.84 -12.48
C ALA A 60 -5.19 -0.16 -12.50
N ALA A 61 -6.08 -0.48 -11.55
CA ALA A 61 -7.40 0.12 -11.44
C ALA A 61 -7.79 0.43 -9.98
N VAL A 62 -8.09 1.70 -9.69
CA VAL A 62 -8.53 2.16 -8.36
C VAL A 62 -9.63 3.19 -8.53
N ASP A 63 -10.76 3.04 -7.83
CA ASP A 63 -11.87 4.01 -7.80
C ASP A 63 -12.36 4.50 -9.19
N GLY A 64 -12.35 3.63 -10.21
CA GLY A 64 -12.73 4.00 -11.58
C GLY A 64 -11.68 4.83 -12.34
N TYR A 65 -10.44 4.83 -11.86
CA TYR A 65 -9.29 5.37 -12.56
C TYR A 65 -8.32 4.26 -12.94
N ARG A 66 -7.82 4.34 -14.16
CA ARG A 66 -6.67 3.57 -14.60
C ARG A 66 -5.40 4.22 -14.07
N VAL A 67 -4.55 3.42 -13.45
CA VAL A 67 -3.25 3.81 -12.92
C VAL A 67 -2.18 3.35 -13.92
N ARG A 68 -1.35 4.29 -14.39
CA ARG A 68 -0.21 4.00 -15.27
C ARG A 68 1.08 4.55 -14.68
N VAL A 69 2.17 3.83 -14.88
CA VAL A 69 3.51 4.33 -14.60
C VAL A 69 4.10 4.95 -15.86
N GLU A 70 4.55 6.19 -15.76
CA GLU A 70 5.19 6.92 -16.84
C GLU A 70 6.57 7.43 -16.41
N ALA A 71 7.41 7.77 -17.39
CA ALA A 71 8.68 8.43 -17.11
C ALA A 71 8.43 9.81 -16.47
N ARG A 72 9.23 10.17 -15.46
CA ARG A 72 9.13 11.46 -14.79
C ARG A 72 9.29 12.59 -15.80
N ALA A 73 8.31 13.49 -15.83
CA ALA A 73 8.31 14.71 -16.61
C ALA A 73 7.86 15.89 -15.73
N ASP A 74 8.21 17.10 -16.15
CA ASP A 74 7.65 18.32 -15.56
C ASP A 74 6.18 18.41 -15.95
N ARG A 75 5.30 18.34 -14.95
CA ARG A 75 3.86 18.54 -15.11
C ARG A 75 3.33 19.47 -14.05
N ASP A 76 2.22 20.13 -14.36
CA ASP A 76 1.41 20.80 -13.36
C ASP A 76 0.93 19.80 -12.30
N LEU A 77 0.57 20.32 -11.12
CA LEU A 77 0.00 19.53 -10.04
C LEU A 77 -1.21 18.74 -10.56
N GLN A 78 -1.12 17.42 -10.46
CA GLN A 78 -2.19 16.53 -10.89
C GLN A 78 -3.39 16.74 -9.96
N GLN A 79 -4.59 16.88 -10.55
CA GLN A 79 -5.81 17.13 -9.78
C GLN A 79 -6.20 15.97 -8.86
N GLU A 80 -5.83 14.74 -9.22
CA GLU A 80 -6.13 13.52 -8.49
C GLU A 80 -4.82 12.81 -8.18
N GLN A 81 -4.74 12.19 -6.99
CA GLN A 81 -3.56 11.48 -6.51
C GLN A 81 -3.98 10.14 -5.89
N LEU A 82 -3.08 9.16 -5.94
CA LEU A 82 -3.29 7.87 -5.30
C LEU A 82 -2.79 7.93 -3.86
N PHE A 83 -3.68 7.64 -2.91
CA PHE A 83 -3.37 7.59 -1.48
C PHE A 83 -3.42 6.17 -0.96
N PHE A 84 -2.47 5.84 -0.09
CA PHE A 84 -2.51 4.70 0.82
C PHE A 84 -2.98 5.17 2.19
N ILE A 85 -3.86 4.39 2.83
CA ILE A 85 -4.43 4.70 4.13
C ILE A 85 -4.44 3.43 4.98
N ASN A 86 -3.77 3.46 6.12
CA ASN A 86 -3.82 2.39 7.10
C ASN A 86 -4.87 2.73 8.19
N LEU A 87 -5.99 2.02 8.17
CA LEU A 87 -7.05 2.18 9.15
C LEU A 87 -6.85 1.19 10.29
N GLY A 88 -6.91 1.65 11.53
CA GLY A 88 -6.97 0.83 12.74
C GLY A 88 -8.37 0.81 13.34
N GLY A 89 -8.75 -0.27 14.02
CA GLY A 89 -10.06 -0.35 14.68
C GLY A 89 -10.23 -1.62 15.51
N TYR A 90 -11.25 -1.64 16.36
CA TYR A 90 -11.50 -2.72 17.32
C TYR A 90 -12.92 -3.25 17.21
N LEU A 91 -13.06 -4.57 17.34
CA LEU A 91 -14.36 -5.19 17.56
C LEU A 91 -14.62 -5.34 19.06
N PRO A 92 -15.88 -5.16 19.54
CA PRO A 92 -16.23 -5.41 20.92
C PRO A 92 -15.80 -6.82 21.39
N GLY A 93 -15.05 -6.89 22.48
CA GLY A 93 -14.58 -8.15 23.05
C GLY A 93 -13.40 -8.81 22.34
N SER A 94 -12.82 -8.19 21.31
CA SER A 94 -11.56 -8.64 20.72
C SER A 94 -10.37 -8.07 21.47
N PHE A 95 -9.34 -8.90 21.66
CA PHE A 95 -8.03 -8.45 22.14
C PHE A 95 -7.22 -7.75 21.02
N GLU A 96 -7.46 -8.15 19.77
CA GLU A 96 -6.70 -7.69 18.61
C GLU A 96 -7.20 -6.34 18.12
N GLU A 97 -6.25 -5.50 17.71
CA GLU A 97 -6.51 -4.35 16.85
C GLU A 97 -6.48 -4.80 15.38
N TYR A 98 -7.57 -4.56 14.68
CA TYR A 98 -7.65 -4.86 13.27
C TYR A 98 -7.12 -3.69 12.46
N HIS A 99 -6.49 -4.02 11.34
CA HIS A 99 -6.02 -3.04 10.39
C HIS A 99 -6.60 -3.29 9.00
N HIS A 100 -7.13 -2.24 8.37
CA HIS A 100 -7.58 -2.25 6.99
C HIS A 100 -6.73 -1.31 6.15
N LYS A 101 -6.02 -1.90 5.19
CA LYS A 101 -5.11 -1.21 4.30
C LYS A 101 -5.84 -0.82 3.02
N LEU A 102 -6.19 0.44 2.91
CA LEU A 102 -6.96 1.01 1.80
C LEU A 102 -6.02 1.74 0.84
N ILE A 103 -6.29 1.63 -0.47
CA ILE A 103 -5.83 2.63 -1.44
C ILE A 103 -7.04 3.29 -2.09
N THR A 104 -6.96 4.59 -2.32
CA THR A 104 -8.04 5.39 -2.91
C THR A 104 -7.47 6.55 -3.72
N ILE A 105 -8.21 7.02 -4.73
CA ILE A 105 -7.80 8.18 -5.52
C ILE A 105 -8.62 9.41 -5.14
N ALA A 106 -7.96 10.49 -4.75
CA ALA A 106 -8.65 11.73 -4.41
C ALA A 106 -7.80 12.96 -4.76
N GLY A 107 -8.43 14.13 -4.89
CA GLY A 107 -7.72 15.36 -5.19
C GLY A 107 -7.04 16.03 -4.00
N SER A 108 -7.15 15.45 -2.80
CA SER A 108 -6.40 15.88 -1.63
C SER A 108 -6.39 14.78 -0.58
N MET A 109 -5.42 14.86 0.34
CA MET A 109 -5.36 14.01 1.53
C MET A 109 -6.66 14.10 2.35
N GLY A 110 -7.21 15.31 2.53
CA GLY A 110 -8.47 15.50 3.24
C GLY A 110 -9.65 14.77 2.58
N ALA A 111 -9.74 14.80 1.25
CA ALA A 111 -10.76 14.06 0.51
C ALA A 111 -10.56 12.53 0.62
N ALA A 112 -9.32 12.05 0.57
CA ALA A 112 -8.99 10.64 0.78
C ALA A 112 -9.41 10.15 2.17
N VAL A 113 -9.12 10.94 3.22
CA VAL A 113 -9.59 10.70 4.59
C VAL A 113 -11.11 10.62 4.67
N GLN A 114 -11.84 11.54 4.03
CA GLN A 114 -13.29 11.51 4.05
C GLN A 114 -13.84 10.23 3.38
N ARG A 115 -13.23 9.77 2.29
CA ARG A 115 -13.59 8.48 1.67
C ARG A 115 -13.31 7.30 2.60
N ALA A 116 -12.15 7.28 3.26
CA ALA A 116 -11.78 6.23 4.20
C ALA A 116 -12.81 6.10 5.35
N LYS A 117 -13.30 7.23 5.86
CA LYS A 117 -14.35 7.29 6.90
C LYS A 117 -15.70 6.71 6.46
N GLN A 118 -15.93 6.60 5.16
CA GLN A 118 -17.17 6.01 4.62
C GLN A 118 -17.10 4.50 4.42
N THR A 119 -15.93 3.88 4.58
CA THR A 119 -15.76 2.43 4.45
C THR A 119 -16.50 1.67 5.55
N ALA A 120 -16.88 0.43 5.26
CA ALA A 120 -17.50 -0.46 6.25
C ALA A 120 -16.57 -0.67 7.45
N PHE A 121 -15.27 -0.88 7.21
CA PHE A 121 -14.28 -1.02 8.28
C PHE A 121 -14.31 0.16 9.26
N TYR A 122 -14.26 1.39 8.74
CA TYR A 122 -14.28 2.57 9.61
C TYR A 122 -15.59 2.70 10.42
N LYS A 123 -16.71 2.21 9.88
CA LYS A 123 -18.02 2.26 10.55
C LYS A 123 -18.23 1.14 11.56
N ASP A 124 -17.72 -0.05 11.28
CA ASP A 124 -18.08 -1.27 12.00
C ASP A 124 -17.07 -1.59 13.12
N TYR A 125 -15.81 -1.17 13.01
CA TYR A 125 -14.74 -1.48 13.97
C TYR A 125 -14.62 -0.44 15.10
N ASN A 126 -15.77 -0.09 15.69
CA ASN A 126 -15.90 0.91 16.76
C ASN A 126 -16.29 0.28 18.10
N ALA A 127 -15.35 -0.34 18.82
CA ALA A 127 -15.65 -1.05 20.06
C ALA A 127 -16.09 -0.13 21.23
N ALA A 128 -15.55 1.08 21.33
CA ALA A 128 -15.90 2.08 22.37
C ALA A 128 -15.37 3.48 22.01
N ALA A 129 -15.78 4.53 22.74
CA ALA A 129 -15.35 5.92 22.48
C ALA A 129 -13.82 6.15 22.54
N LYS A 130 -13.06 5.28 23.22
CA LYS A 130 -11.58 5.29 23.24
C LYS A 130 -10.92 4.15 22.42
N ALA A 131 -11.73 3.39 21.68
CA ALA A 131 -11.33 2.26 20.84
C ALA A 131 -12.15 2.27 19.53
N GLY A 132 -12.39 3.47 19.01
CA GLY A 132 -13.07 3.67 17.73
C GLY A 132 -12.14 3.39 16.56
N SER A 133 -12.71 3.09 15.41
CA SER A 133 -11.98 3.09 14.15
C SER A 133 -11.31 4.45 13.95
N HIS A 134 -10.07 4.41 13.51
CA HIS A 134 -9.26 5.58 13.29
C HIS A 134 -8.36 5.34 12.08
N ILE A 135 -7.86 6.43 11.53
CA ILE A 135 -6.64 6.34 10.73
C ILE A 135 -5.53 6.27 11.78
N ASP A 136 -4.65 5.29 11.70
CA ASP A 136 -3.68 5.03 12.77
C ASP A 136 -2.93 6.33 13.12
N ASN A 137 -3.06 6.73 14.39
CA ASN A 137 -2.15 7.64 15.07
C ASN A 137 -2.34 7.52 16.58
N LYS A 138 -1.27 7.09 17.23
CA LYS A 138 -1.06 7.19 18.66
C LYS A 138 -0.89 8.66 19.03
N TYR A 139 -1.89 9.23 19.69
CA TYR A 139 -1.93 10.57 20.30
C TYR A 139 -2.52 11.71 19.45
N GLY A 140 -3.78 11.56 19.04
CA GLY A 140 -4.73 12.67 19.02
C GLY A 140 -4.47 13.78 17.99
N VAL A 141 -5.15 13.65 16.86
CA VAL A 141 -5.32 14.69 15.83
C VAL A 141 -4.04 14.99 15.04
N ASP A 142 -3.50 13.98 14.36
CA ASP A 142 -2.77 14.12 13.09
C ASP A 142 -2.93 12.83 12.28
N VAL A 143 -3.14 12.96 10.97
CA VAL A 143 -3.44 11.86 10.03
C VAL A 143 -2.12 11.31 9.51
N ASP A 144 -1.34 10.64 10.35
CA ASP A 144 0.03 10.25 10.01
C ASP A 144 0.10 9.05 9.05
N ASP A 145 -0.92 8.19 9.05
CA ASP A 145 -0.99 6.98 8.20
C ASP A 145 -1.78 7.16 6.89
N VAL A 146 -1.83 8.38 6.36
CA VAL A 146 -2.26 8.66 4.98
C VAL A 146 -1.07 9.15 4.17
N CYS A 147 -0.66 8.34 3.19
CA CYS A 147 0.47 8.66 2.34
C CYS A 147 0.02 8.84 0.90
N ASN A 148 0.51 9.87 0.21
CA ASN A 148 0.53 9.84 -1.25
C ASN A 148 1.51 8.74 -1.68
N VAL A 149 1.06 7.83 -2.54
CA VAL A 149 1.87 6.67 -2.96
C VAL A 149 3.16 7.12 -3.66
N GLU A 150 3.14 8.20 -4.44
CA GLU A 150 4.36 8.72 -5.09
C GLU A 150 5.41 9.17 -4.07
N ASP A 151 5.01 9.58 -2.86
CA ASP A 151 5.94 10.09 -1.85
C ASP A 151 6.67 8.98 -1.09
N ILE A 152 6.04 7.80 -0.97
CA ILE A 152 6.57 6.62 -0.26
C ILE A 152 7.25 5.59 -1.17
N LEU A 153 7.34 5.86 -2.48
CA LEU A 153 8.17 5.07 -3.38
C LEU A 153 9.66 5.19 -3.04
N PRO A 154 10.50 4.17 -3.37
CA PRO A 154 11.95 4.27 -3.29
C PRO A 154 12.48 5.54 -3.94
N GLY A 155 13.39 6.24 -3.27
CA GLY A 155 13.81 7.59 -3.67
C GLY A 155 14.36 7.70 -5.10
N TYR A 156 14.94 6.63 -5.64
CA TYR A 156 15.40 6.60 -7.03
C TYR A 156 14.25 6.40 -8.03
N GLN A 157 13.18 5.69 -7.66
CA GLN A 157 11.97 5.51 -8.48
C GLN A 157 11.19 6.82 -8.57
N LYS A 158 11.07 7.57 -7.46
CA LYS A 158 10.46 8.92 -7.45
C LYS A 158 11.07 9.89 -8.46
N LYS A 159 12.37 9.74 -8.72
CA LYS A 159 13.12 10.55 -9.69
C LYS A 159 12.93 10.09 -11.13
N ARG A 160 12.63 8.81 -11.35
CA ARG A 160 12.51 8.19 -12.69
C ARG A 160 11.07 8.11 -13.18
N PHE A 161 10.12 8.00 -12.27
CA PHE A 161 8.75 7.66 -12.59
C PHE A 161 7.76 8.63 -11.96
N MET A 162 6.57 8.63 -12.54
CA MET A 162 5.38 9.31 -12.05
C MET A 162 4.15 8.45 -12.35
N LEU A 163 3.09 8.64 -11.58
CA LEU A 163 1.81 7.98 -11.81
C LEU A 163 0.88 8.90 -12.62
N THR A 164 0.25 8.33 -13.64
CA THR A 164 -0.83 8.99 -14.39
C THR A 164 -2.14 8.29 -14.08
N LEU A 165 -3.15 9.09 -13.73
CA LEU A 165 -4.47 8.64 -13.29
C LEU A 165 -5.48 9.13 -14.32
N THR A 166 -6.14 8.22 -15.03
CA THR A 166 -7.15 8.55 -16.03
C THR A 166 -8.47 7.90 -15.66
N LYS A 167 -9.52 8.71 -15.53
CA LYS A 167 -10.86 8.18 -15.27
C LYS A 167 -11.29 7.32 -16.45
N GLU A 168 -11.74 6.09 -16.19
CA GLU A 168 -12.12 5.12 -17.22
C GLU A 168 -13.23 4.21 -16.71
N GLU A 169 -14.27 4.03 -17.52
CA GLU A 169 -15.41 3.17 -17.20
C GLU A 169 -15.13 1.71 -17.58
N GLY A 170 -15.72 0.76 -16.84
CA GLY A 170 -15.60 -0.66 -17.16
C GLY A 170 -14.24 -1.28 -16.84
N LEU A 171 -13.41 -0.62 -16.01
CA LEU A 171 -12.19 -1.22 -15.48
C LEU A 171 -12.52 -2.46 -14.64
N THR A 172 -11.71 -3.50 -14.80
CA THR A 172 -11.76 -4.69 -13.94
C THR A 172 -10.90 -4.43 -12.70
N GLU A 173 -11.35 -4.90 -11.53
CA GLU A 173 -10.55 -4.83 -10.31
C GLU A 173 -9.27 -5.64 -10.44
N ASP A 174 -8.19 -5.13 -9.84
CA ASP A 174 -6.91 -5.79 -9.84
C ASP A 174 -6.98 -7.14 -9.11
N ALA A 175 -6.43 -8.18 -9.72
CA ALA A 175 -6.29 -9.46 -9.06
C ALA A 175 -5.30 -9.35 -7.88
N VAL A 176 -5.65 -9.97 -6.76
CA VAL A 176 -4.79 -10.03 -5.58
C VAL A 176 -4.14 -11.41 -5.50
N GLY A 177 -2.82 -11.46 -5.58
CA GLY A 177 -2.05 -12.65 -5.24
C GLY A 177 -1.97 -12.77 -3.73
N ILE A 178 -2.59 -13.79 -3.14
CA ILE A 178 -2.55 -14.07 -1.70
C ILE A 178 -1.79 -15.37 -1.47
N GLY A 179 -0.84 -15.35 -0.54
CA GLY A 179 -0.11 -16.54 -0.11
C GLY A 179 1.29 -16.22 0.36
N TYR A 180 1.95 -17.22 0.96
CA TYR A 180 3.30 -17.08 1.53
C TYR A 180 4.37 -17.26 0.45
N LEU A 181 4.87 -16.16 -0.10
CA LEU A 181 5.87 -16.16 -1.18
C LEU A 181 7.25 -15.73 -0.68
N LYS A 182 8.19 -16.66 -0.64
CA LYS A 182 9.60 -16.36 -0.33
C LYS A 182 10.27 -15.68 -1.51
N LEU A 183 11.14 -14.71 -1.26
CA LEU A 183 11.83 -13.98 -2.32
C LEU A 183 12.66 -14.89 -3.25
N ASP A 184 13.20 -16.00 -2.76
CA ASP A 184 13.96 -16.95 -3.59
C ASP A 184 13.09 -17.67 -4.63
N GLN A 185 11.78 -17.81 -4.39
CA GLN A 185 10.84 -18.43 -5.34
C GLN A 185 10.59 -17.53 -6.55
N LEU A 186 10.70 -16.20 -6.37
CA LEU A 186 10.56 -15.20 -7.43
C LEU A 186 11.76 -15.16 -8.38
N ARG A 187 12.96 -15.49 -7.90
CA ARG A 187 14.20 -15.48 -8.71
C ARG A 187 14.22 -16.57 -9.79
N GLY A 188 13.36 -17.59 -9.68
CA GLY A 188 13.28 -18.71 -10.61
C GLY A 188 12.32 -18.54 -11.78
N GLY A 189 11.62 -17.39 -11.90
CA GLY A 189 10.61 -17.17 -12.94
C GLY A 189 9.40 -18.11 -12.85
N LEU A 190 9.13 -18.65 -11.65
CA LEU A 190 8.09 -19.67 -11.41
C LEU A 190 6.78 -19.08 -10.85
N VAL A 191 6.55 -17.78 -11.02
CA VAL A 191 5.30 -17.09 -10.67
C VAL A 191 4.72 -16.44 -11.89
#